data_AF-A0A146L433-F1
#
_entry.id   AF-A0A146L433-F1
#
_cell.length_a   1.000
_cell.length_b   1.000
_cell.length_c   1.000
_cell.angle_alpha   90.00
_cell.angle_beta   90.00
_cell.angle_gamma   90.00
#
_symmetry.space_group_name_H-M   'P 1'
#
loop_
_entity.id
_entity.type
_entity.pdbx_description
1 polymer ?
#
loop_
_entity_poly.entity_id
_entity_poly.type
_entity_poly.pdbx_seq_one_letter_code
_entity_poly.pdbx_strand_id
1 'polypeptide(L)'
;FLKDEVWSIGNRNRIKFILFFEFPDTNCDLLEQCLSVMAGTLSLSRLAIVKPNLGSVVPCLTVQSRNQSTEAPVTKAKYGPLADEDRIFTNLYGRHDWRLKGALKRGDWYKTKEIIEKGPDFILNEVKTSGLRGRGGAGFPSGMKWSFMNKPSDGRPKYLVVNADEGEPGTCKDREIMRHDPHKLVEGCLVAGRAMGARAAYIYIRGEFYNEASNMQVAIAEAYQAGLIGKNACGSGYDFDVIMHRGAGAYICGEETALIESLEGKQGKPRLKPPFPADIGVFGCPTTVANVETVSVAPSICRRGGKWFVGLGRPRNSGTKLFNISGHVNNPCTVEEEMSIPLRELIERHAGGVRGGWDNLLAVIPGGSSTPLIPQSVCNEAIMDFDGLVAVQTSLGTAALIVMDKSTDIVKAITRLIMFYKHESCGQCTPCREGISWMNKIMHRFVTGNAQPSEIDMLWELSKQIEGHTICALGDGAAWPVQGLIRHFRPELEERMRVFHQKDKKAAASN
;
A
#
# COMPACT_ATOMS: atom_id res chain seq x y z
N PHE A 1 -17.45 16.76 -29.57
CA PHE A 1 -18.69 16.04 -29.94
C PHE A 1 -18.29 14.80 -30.73
N LEU A 2 -18.68 13.60 -30.30
CA LEU A 2 -18.54 12.37 -31.10
C LEU A 2 -19.72 12.33 -32.08
N LYS A 3 -19.44 12.32 -33.38
CA LYS A 3 -20.43 11.88 -34.39
C LYS A 3 -20.19 10.39 -34.61
N ASP A 4 -21.18 9.58 -34.30
CA ASP A 4 -21.15 8.13 -34.51
C ASP A 4 -21.26 7.80 -36.01
N GLU A 5 -20.11 7.68 -36.67
CA GLU A 5 -20.01 6.92 -37.93
C GLU A 5 -18.78 6.01 -37.88
N VAL A 6 -19.01 4.72 -37.69
CA VAL A 6 -17.97 3.68 -37.77
C VAL A 6 -18.05 3.03 -39.15
N TRP A 7 -17.05 3.29 -39.99
CA TRP A 7 -16.92 2.61 -41.30
C TRP A 7 -15.95 1.43 -41.20
N SER A 8 -16.43 0.23 -41.54
CA SER A 8 -15.62 -1.00 -41.65
C SER A 8 -15.11 -1.17 -43.07
N ILE A 9 -13.78 -1.15 -43.27
CA ILE A 9 -13.14 -1.59 -44.52
C ILE A 9 -12.04 -2.59 -44.17
N GLY A 10 -12.24 -3.87 -44.52
CA GLY A 10 -11.18 -4.88 -44.50
C GLY A 10 -11.64 -6.33 -44.60
N ASN A 11 -10.99 -7.09 -45.48
CA ASN A 11 -11.16 -8.54 -45.64
C ASN A 11 -10.72 -9.32 -44.39
N ARG A 12 -11.35 -10.50 -44.20
CA ARG A 12 -11.24 -11.41 -43.04
C ARG A 12 -9.81 -11.49 -42.46
N ASN A 13 -9.60 -10.80 -41.34
CA ASN A 13 -8.64 -11.07 -40.23
C ASN A 13 -8.01 -9.82 -39.59
N ARG A 14 -8.34 -8.59 -40.01
CA ARG A 14 -8.00 -7.37 -39.24
C ARG A 14 -9.09 -6.30 -39.39
N ILE A 15 -9.76 -5.94 -38.31
CA ILE A 15 -10.69 -4.80 -38.27
C ILE A 15 -9.87 -3.53 -38.02
N LYS A 16 -9.98 -2.54 -38.91
CA LYS A 16 -9.43 -1.19 -38.70
C LYS A 16 -10.58 -0.25 -38.36
N PHE A 17 -10.52 0.41 -37.21
CA PHE A 17 -11.42 1.50 -36.85
C PHE A 17 -10.78 2.83 -37.23
N ILE A 18 -11.51 3.68 -37.94
CA ILE A 18 -11.12 5.07 -38.21
C ILE A 18 -12.08 5.93 -37.40
N LEU A 19 -11.55 6.71 -36.46
CA LEU A 19 -12.31 7.67 -35.66
C LEU A 19 -11.98 9.08 -36.16
N PHE A 20 -13.01 9.85 -36.51
CA PHE A 20 -12.87 11.25 -36.88
C PHE A 20 -13.17 12.13 -35.67
N PHE A 21 -12.27 13.07 -35.38
CA PHE A 21 -12.46 14.09 -34.36
C PHE A 21 -12.38 15.46 -35.02
N GLU A 22 -13.42 16.26 -34.83
CA GLU A 22 -13.49 17.64 -35.30
C GLU A 22 -13.24 18.57 -34.10
N PHE A 23 -12.19 19.40 -34.19
CA PHE A 23 -11.84 20.38 -33.16
C PHE A 23 -12.02 21.78 -33.73
N PRO A 24 -12.73 22.69 -33.03
CA PRO A 24 -12.81 24.08 -33.45
C PRO A 24 -11.45 24.76 -33.23
N ASP A 25 -10.99 25.50 -34.24
CA ASP A 25 -9.69 26.17 -34.30
C ASP A 25 -9.42 27.03 -33.06
N THR A 26 -8.37 26.68 -32.29
CA THR A 26 -7.30 27.56 -31.77
C THR A 26 -6.43 26.78 -30.75
N ASN A 27 -5.10 26.86 -30.92
CA ASN A 27 -3.98 26.20 -30.20
C ASN A 27 -3.59 24.75 -30.57
N CYS A 28 -2.54 24.63 -31.40
CA CYS A 28 -1.85 23.37 -31.74
C CYS A 28 -1.24 22.65 -30.52
N ASP A 29 -0.77 23.37 -29.50
CA ASP A 29 -0.05 22.78 -28.36
C ASP A 29 -0.96 21.94 -27.44
N LEU A 30 -2.25 22.31 -27.35
CA LEU A 30 -3.25 21.53 -26.63
C LEU A 30 -3.63 20.24 -27.38
N LEU A 31 -3.54 20.26 -28.71
CA LEU A 31 -3.85 19.10 -29.55
C LEU A 31 -2.81 17.99 -29.39
N GLU A 32 -1.51 18.35 -29.35
CA GLU A 32 -0.42 17.39 -29.13
C GLU A 32 -0.49 16.73 -27.74
N GLN A 33 -0.81 17.51 -26.70
CA GLN A 33 -0.97 16.98 -25.34
C GLN A 33 -2.16 16.03 -25.23
N CYS A 34 -3.32 16.37 -25.80
CA CYS A 34 -4.49 15.50 -25.82
C CYS A 34 -4.25 14.20 -26.61
N LEU A 35 -3.52 14.27 -27.73
CA LEU A 35 -3.19 13.11 -28.57
C LEU A 35 -2.18 12.16 -27.90
N SER A 36 -1.21 12.68 -27.16
CA SER A 36 -0.27 11.88 -26.36
C SER A 36 -0.98 11.07 -25.27
N VAL A 37 -1.96 11.68 -24.58
CA VAL A 37 -2.79 11.02 -23.56
C VAL A 37 -3.69 9.94 -24.19
N MET A 38 -4.29 10.21 -25.36
CA MET A 38 -5.12 9.22 -26.04
C MET A 38 -4.31 8.05 -26.61
N ALA A 39 -3.11 8.28 -27.15
CA ALA A 39 -2.25 7.23 -27.68
C ALA A 39 -1.77 6.25 -26.58
N GLY A 40 -1.49 6.76 -25.38
CA GLY A 40 -1.13 5.94 -24.22
C GLY A 40 -2.28 5.07 -23.69
N THR A 41 -3.53 5.48 -23.91
CA THR A 41 -4.71 4.79 -23.38
C THR A 41 -5.26 3.72 -24.36
N LEU A 42 -5.05 3.88 -25.68
CA LEU A 42 -5.65 3.04 -26.72
C LEU A 42 -4.68 2.12 -27.49
N SER A 43 -3.37 2.11 -27.16
CA SER A 43 -2.36 1.29 -27.85
C SER A 43 -2.39 1.45 -29.38
N LEU A 44 -2.53 2.68 -29.87
CA LEU A 44 -2.58 3.00 -31.30
C LEU A 44 -1.16 3.02 -31.89
N SER A 45 -0.95 2.29 -32.99
CA SER A 45 0.39 2.10 -33.57
C SER A 45 0.79 3.15 -34.62
N ARG A 46 -0.14 3.97 -35.14
CA ARG A 46 0.15 5.10 -36.06
C ARG A 46 -0.93 6.19 -35.98
N LEU A 47 -0.50 7.46 -35.98
CA LEU A 47 -1.34 8.65 -36.13
C LEU A 47 -0.91 9.42 -37.40
N ALA A 48 -1.87 9.92 -38.17
CA ALA A 48 -1.64 10.79 -39.32
C ALA A 48 -2.59 11.98 -39.25
N ILE A 49 -2.06 13.19 -39.42
CA ILE A 49 -2.84 14.44 -39.46
C ILE A 49 -3.03 14.80 -40.93
N VAL A 50 -4.28 14.91 -41.37
CA VAL A 50 -4.63 15.39 -42.72
C VAL A 50 -5.34 16.73 -42.56
N LYS A 51 -4.71 17.81 -43.03
CA LYS A 51 -5.36 19.13 -43.12
C LYS A 51 -6.13 19.22 -44.44
N PRO A 52 -7.41 19.64 -44.43
CA PRO A 52 -8.08 20.02 -45.66
C PRO A 52 -7.66 21.44 -46.02
N ASN A 53 -7.26 21.61 -47.28
CA ASN A 53 -6.85 22.85 -47.97
C ASN A 53 -5.35 23.23 -47.91
N LEU A 54 -4.85 23.53 -49.11
CA LEU A 54 -3.48 23.86 -49.57
C LEU A 54 -2.59 22.65 -49.86
N GLY A 55 -2.47 22.36 -51.16
CA GLY A 55 -1.56 21.36 -51.71
C GLY A 55 -0.10 21.68 -51.41
N SER A 56 0.47 20.98 -50.44
CA SER A 56 1.89 20.65 -50.36
C SER A 56 2.08 19.55 -49.31
N VAL A 57 2.66 18.43 -49.73
CA VAL A 57 3.04 17.34 -48.81
C VAL A 57 4.41 17.70 -48.24
N VAL A 58 4.46 18.17 -47.00
CA VAL A 58 5.72 18.36 -46.27
C VAL A 58 6.02 17.07 -45.50
N PRO A 59 7.16 16.40 -45.73
CA PRO A 59 7.53 15.23 -44.94
C PRO A 59 7.96 15.69 -43.55
N CYS A 60 7.15 15.40 -42.53
CA CYS A 60 7.47 15.73 -41.14
C CYS A 60 8.25 14.58 -40.48
N LEU A 61 9.46 14.92 -40.01
CA LEU A 61 10.26 14.30 -38.94
C LEU A 61 10.09 12.78 -38.73
N THR A 62 11.08 12.03 -39.20
CA THR A 62 11.41 10.71 -38.67
C THR A 62 11.75 10.85 -37.19
N VAL A 63 10.80 10.52 -36.32
CA VAL A 63 11.09 10.19 -34.92
C VAL A 63 11.96 8.94 -34.97
N GLN A 64 13.28 9.12 -34.85
CA GLN A 64 14.15 8.01 -34.48
C GLN A 64 13.68 7.56 -33.10
N SER A 65 12.97 6.43 -33.05
CA SER A 65 12.83 5.71 -31.79
C SER A 65 14.26 5.40 -31.35
N ARG A 66 14.76 6.12 -30.34
CA ARG A 66 15.84 5.59 -29.53
C ARG A 66 15.30 4.30 -28.96
N ASN A 67 15.60 3.19 -29.62
CA ASN A 67 15.68 1.89 -28.99
C ASN A 67 16.77 2.02 -27.93
N GLN A 68 16.43 2.60 -26.77
CA GLN A 68 17.00 2.08 -25.55
C GLN A 68 16.50 0.65 -25.50
N SER A 69 17.36 -0.27 -25.92
CA SER A 69 17.30 -1.65 -25.49
C SER A 69 17.40 -1.65 -23.97
N THR A 70 16.30 -1.38 -23.27
CA THR A 70 16.16 -1.84 -21.90
C THR A 70 16.10 -3.35 -22.04
N GLU A 71 17.24 -3.99 -21.78
CA GLU A 71 17.28 -5.43 -21.53
C GLU A 71 16.06 -5.77 -20.67
N ALA A 72 15.25 -6.72 -21.13
CA ALA A 72 14.11 -7.18 -20.35
C ALA A 72 14.66 -7.59 -18.97
N PRO A 73 14.09 -7.08 -17.87
CA PRO A 73 14.61 -7.39 -16.54
C PRO A 73 14.65 -8.91 -16.38
N VAL A 74 15.80 -9.44 -15.97
CA VAL A 74 16.03 -10.87 -15.80
C VAL A 74 15.00 -11.40 -14.80
N THR A 75 13.96 -12.07 -15.28
CA THR A 75 12.94 -12.67 -14.43
C THR A 75 13.47 -14.01 -13.91
N LYS A 76 13.77 -14.09 -12.62
CA LYS A 76 14.08 -15.37 -11.96
C LYS A 76 12.84 -16.26 -12.01
N ALA A 77 13.04 -17.57 -12.16
CA ALA A 77 11.95 -18.55 -12.15
C ALA A 77 11.40 -18.82 -10.74
N LYS A 78 12.24 -18.60 -9.70
CA LYS A 78 11.89 -18.74 -8.29
C LYS A 78 12.32 -17.49 -7.51
N TYR A 79 11.48 -17.07 -6.57
CA TYR A 79 11.73 -15.97 -5.64
C TYR A 79 11.71 -16.51 -4.21
N GLY A 80 12.57 -15.97 -3.36
CA GLY A 80 12.91 -16.55 -2.06
C GLY A 80 13.76 -17.83 -2.19
N PRO A 81 14.44 -18.24 -1.10
CA PRO A 81 14.60 -17.50 0.16
C PRO A 81 15.67 -16.40 0.08
N LEU A 82 15.49 -15.35 0.87
CA LEU A 82 16.38 -14.21 1.03
C LEU A 82 17.53 -14.58 1.97
N ALA A 83 18.76 -14.31 1.54
CA ALA A 83 19.95 -14.46 2.36
C ALA A 83 19.96 -13.44 3.51
N ASP A 84 20.55 -13.79 4.65
CA ASP A 84 20.57 -12.91 5.82
C ASP A 84 21.33 -11.59 5.57
N GLU A 85 22.35 -11.60 4.70
CA GLU A 85 23.07 -10.40 4.26
C GLU A 85 22.24 -9.46 3.37
N ASP A 86 21.18 -9.97 2.75
CA ASP A 86 20.23 -9.20 1.95
C ASP A 86 19.08 -8.61 2.78
N ARG A 87 18.96 -8.99 4.05
CA ARG A 87 17.97 -8.41 4.97
C ARG A 87 18.34 -6.97 5.32
N ILE A 88 17.37 -6.07 5.25
CA ILE A 88 17.55 -4.66 5.62
C ILE A 88 17.34 -4.47 7.12
N PHE A 89 16.40 -5.21 7.71
CA PHE A 89 16.01 -5.12 9.12
C PHE A 89 16.75 -6.19 9.95
N THR A 90 18.05 -5.97 10.14
CA THR A 90 18.96 -6.98 10.71
C THR A 90 18.80 -7.23 12.21
N ASN A 91 18.18 -6.31 12.97
CA ASN A 91 17.85 -6.53 14.39
C ASN A 91 16.34 -6.60 14.62
N LEU A 92 15.57 -7.08 13.64
CA LEU A 92 14.11 -7.18 13.71
C LEU A 92 13.59 -7.87 14.98
N TYR A 93 14.36 -8.80 15.54
CA TYR A 93 13.99 -9.58 16.72
C TYR A 93 14.58 -9.06 18.06
N GLY A 94 15.24 -7.89 18.05
CA GLY A 94 15.78 -7.29 19.28
C GLY A 94 16.89 -8.11 19.95
N ARG A 95 17.62 -8.94 19.18
CA ARG A 95 18.71 -9.79 19.69
C ARG A 95 20.00 -9.02 19.94
N HIS A 96 20.15 -7.87 19.30
CA HIS A 96 21.27 -6.96 19.43
C HIS A 96 20.80 -5.64 20.04
N ASP A 97 21.76 -4.80 20.46
CA ASP A 97 21.50 -3.48 21.00
C ASP A 97 20.78 -2.59 19.97
N TRP A 98 19.60 -2.08 20.30
CA TRP A 98 18.80 -1.21 19.44
C TRP A 98 19.25 0.26 19.46
N ARG A 99 20.10 0.64 20.43
CA ARG A 99 20.64 2.00 20.59
C ARG A 99 21.72 2.32 19.55
N LEU A 100 22.18 3.57 19.54
CA LEU A 100 23.10 4.10 18.53
C LEU A 100 24.37 3.25 18.38
N LYS A 101 24.98 2.82 19.50
CA LYS A 101 26.19 1.99 19.46
C LYS A 101 25.98 0.67 18.72
N GLY A 102 24.84 0.03 18.91
CA GLY A 102 24.47 -1.18 18.17
C GLY A 102 24.14 -0.89 16.71
N ALA A 103 23.38 0.18 16.46
CA ALA A 103 22.98 0.60 15.11
C ALA A 103 24.19 0.89 14.21
N LEU A 104 25.19 1.60 14.71
CA LEU A 104 26.44 1.89 14.00
C LEU A 104 27.18 0.60 13.57
N LYS A 105 27.19 -0.43 14.43
CA LYS A 105 27.81 -1.73 14.10
C LYS A 105 27.08 -2.48 12.98
N ARG A 106 25.78 -2.21 12.79
CA ARG A 106 24.95 -2.80 11.74
C ARG A 106 24.95 -1.99 10.44
N GLY A 107 25.71 -0.88 10.40
CA GLY A 107 25.84 -0.03 9.22
C GLY A 107 24.76 1.05 9.08
N ASP A 108 23.94 1.27 10.13
CA ASP A 108 23.09 2.46 10.19
C ASP A 108 23.98 3.69 10.45
N TRP A 109 23.56 4.85 9.93
CA TRP A 109 24.35 6.09 9.93
C TRP A 109 25.69 6.04 9.19
N TYR A 110 25.95 4.96 8.44
CA TYR A 110 27.15 4.86 7.63
C TYR A 110 27.04 5.71 6.36
N LYS A 111 28.02 6.61 6.18
CA LYS A 111 28.12 7.52 5.02
C LYS A 111 26.85 8.35 4.76
N THR A 112 26.06 8.62 5.78
CA THR A 112 24.82 9.39 5.64
C THR A 112 25.13 10.80 5.16
N LYS A 113 26.19 11.44 5.68
CA LYS A 113 26.64 12.76 5.25
C LYS A 113 26.82 12.82 3.72
N GLU A 114 27.54 11.86 3.16
CA GLU A 114 27.82 11.78 1.73
C GLU A 114 26.55 11.54 0.91
N ILE A 115 25.59 10.78 1.43
CA ILE A 115 24.26 10.61 0.78
C ILE A 115 23.52 11.96 0.74
N ILE A 116 23.54 12.72 1.84
CA ILE A 116 22.87 14.03 1.94
C ILE A 116 23.53 15.09 1.05
N GLU A 117 24.86 15.07 0.95
CA GLU A 117 25.66 15.98 0.13
C GLU A 117 25.50 15.72 -1.38
N LYS A 118 25.26 14.47 -1.80
CA LYS A 118 24.90 14.15 -3.19
C LYS A 118 23.59 14.79 -3.67
N GLY A 119 22.77 15.27 -2.73
CA GLY A 119 21.60 16.10 -3.01
C GLY A 119 20.31 15.33 -3.30
N PRO A 120 19.17 16.05 -3.42
CA PRO A 120 17.84 15.44 -3.52
C PRO A 120 17.65 14.59 -4.76
N ASP A 121 18.17 15.05 -5.90
CA ASP A 121 18.00 14.36 -7.18
C ASP A 121 18.69 13.00 -7.19
N PHE A 122 19.87 12.87 -6.58
CA PHE A 122 20.53 11.58 -6.41
C PHE A 122 19.65 10.61 -5.61
N ILE A 123 19.15 11.04 -4.46
CA ILE A 123 18.34 10.20 -3.57
C ILE A 123 17.03 9.80 -4.27
N LEU A 124 16.33 10.76 -4.90
CA LEU A 124 15.10 10.49 -5.64
C LEU A 124 15.32 9.52 -6.80
N ASN A 125 16.43 9.68 -7.55
CA ASN A 125 16.75 8.79 -8.66
C ASN A 125 17.07 7.37 -8.17
N GLU A 126 17.87 7.19 -7.12
CA GLU A 126 18.12 5.87 -6.54
C GLU A 126 16.84 5.18 -6.08
N VAL A 127 15.93 5.92 -5.42
CA VAL A 127 14.63 5.38 -4.97
C VAL A 127 13.73 5.04 -6.16
N LYS A 128 13.72 5.85 -7.22
CA LYS A 128 12.99 5.52 -8.47
C LYS A 128 13.57 4.28 -9.15
N THR A 129 14.90 4.21 -9.28
CA THR A 129 15.61 3.06 -9.87
C THR A 129 15.38 1.78 -9.07
N SER A 130 15.25 1.87 -7.75
CA SER A 130 14.96 0.72 -6.90
C SER A 130 13.61 0.06 -7.16
N GLY A 131 12.67 0.77 -7.82
CA GLY A 131 11.31 0.28 -8.00
C GLY A 131 10.50 0.18 -6.69
N LEU A 132 10.94 0.82 -5.61
CA LEU A 132 10.27 0.78 -4.30
C LEU A 132 8.81 1.27 -4.42
N ARG A 133 7.89 0.41 -3.99
CA ARG A 133 6.47 0.71 -3.82
C ARG A 133 6.12 0.89 -2.34
N GLY A 134 5.13 1.74 -2.06
CA GLY A 134 4.73 2.09 -0.71
C GLY A 134 4.33 0.86 0.12
N ARG A 135 4.93 0.74 1.31
CA ARG A 135 4.82 -0.43 2.19
C ARG A 135 3.68 -0.34 3.22
N GLY A 136 2.80 0.65 3.07
CA GLY A 136 1.66 0.87 3.96
C GLY A 136 0.34 0.24 3.50
N GLY A 137 0.23 -0.25 2.26
CA GLY A 137 -1.02 -0.84 1.75
C GLY A 137 -1.28 -0.56 0.27
N ALA A 138 -1.26 0.73 -0.10
CA ALA A 138 -1.64 1.19 -1.43
C ALA A 138 -0.65 0.82 -2.54
N GLY A 139 0.60 0.47 -2.20
CA GLY A 139 1.61 0.08 -3.19
C GLY A 139 1.98 1.18 -4.19
N PHE A 140 1.78 2.46 -3.88
CA PHE A 140 2.13 3.56 -4.80
C PHE A 140 3.66 3.69 -4.96
N PRO A 141 4.22 3.92 -6.17
CA PRO A 141 5.66 4.06 -6.38
C PRO A 141 6.27 5.19 -5.52
N SER A 142 7.16 4.86 -4.58
CA SER A 142 7.61 5.78 -3.54
C SER A 142 8.48 6.91 -4.11
N GLY A 143 9.38 6.61 -5.05
CA GLY A 143 10.19 7.63 -5.72
C GLY A 143 9.36 8.63 -6.54
N MET A 144 8.23 8.19 -7.10
CA MET A 144 7.26 9.08 -7.75
C MET A 144 6.53 9.93 -6.71
N LYS A 145 6.04 9.34 -5.62
CA LYS A 145 5.35 10.07 -4.53
C LYS A 145 6.22 11.20 -3.98
N TRP A 146 7.49 10.89 -3.71
CA TRP A 146 8.44 11.85 -3.16
C TRP A 146 8.77 12.96 -4.16
N SER A 147 8.79 12.66 -5.46
CA SER A 147 9.05 13.67 -6.48
C SER A 147 7.96 14.74 -6.59
N PHE A 148 6.74 14.49 -6.09
CA PHE A 148 5.70 15.52 -6.03
C PHE A 148 6.06 16.70 -5.12
N MET A 149 6.99 16.49 -4.18
CA MET A 149 7.50 17.53 -3.29
C MET A 149 8.62 18.37 -3.94
N ASN A 150 9.17 17.94 -5.09
CA ASN A 150 10.26 18.62 -5.78
C ASN A 150 9.74 19.82 -6.60
N LYS A 151 9.09 20.75 -5.92
CA LYS A 151 8.63 22.03 -6.44
C LYS A 151 9.48 23.16 -5.84
N PRO A 152 9.67 24.30 -6.53
CA PRO A 152 10.28 25.48 -5.92
C PRO A 152 9.58 25.84 -4.61
N SER A 153 10.34 26.34 -3.63
CA SER A 153 9.73 26.80 -2.37
C SER A 153 8.86 28.03 -2.67
N ASP A 154 7.66 28.05 -2.11
CA ASP A 154 6.72 29.17 -2.14
C ASP A 154 6.75 29.95 -0.80
N GLY A 155 7.82 29.79 -0.02
CA GLY A 155 7.97 30.35 1.32
C GLY A 155 7.41 29.46 2.44
N ARG A 156 6.56 28.47 2.14
CA ARG A 156 6.12 27.50 3.14
C ARG A 156 7.24 26.49 3.40
N PRO A 157 7.47 26.06 4.66
CA PRO A 157 8.31 24.91 4.94
C PRO A 157 7.66 23.65 4.34
N LYS A 158 8.46 22.64 4.05
CA LYS A 158 7.97 21.32 3.63
C LYS A 158 8.14 20.32 4.75
N TYR A 159 7.26 19.32 4.85
CA TYR A 159 7.34 18.32 5.91
C TYR A 159 7.31 16.90 5.37
N LEU A 160 8.04 16.02 6.06
CA LEU A 160 7.83 14.59 6.00
C LEU A 160 6.95 14.21 7.19
N VAL A 161 5.92 13.41 6.95
CA VAL A 161 5.15 12.80 8.02
C VAL A 161 5.30 11.29 7.87
N VAL A 162 5.84 10.65 8.90
CA VAL A 162 5.98 9.19 8.93
C VAL A 162 4.76 8.60 9.60
N ASN A 163 4.04 7.78 8.86
CA ASN A 163 2.91 7.04 9.35
C ASN A 163 3.40 5.82 10.14
N ALA A 164 3.29 5.91 11.46
CA ALA A 164 3.66 4.88 12.43
C ALA A 164 2.47 4.49 13.33
N ASP A 165 1.24 4.65 12.81
CA ASP A 165 0.01 4.32 13.53
C ASP A 165 -0.26 2.81 13.57
N GLU A 166 -0.01 2.07 12.47
CA GLU A 166 -0.16 0.61 12.40
C GLU A 166 -1.41 0.06 13.14
N GLY A 167 -2.59 0.64 12.84
CA GLY A 167 -3.87 0.17 13.37
C GLY A 167 -4.42 -1.11 12.71
N GLU A 168 -3.86 -1.52 11.57
CA GLU A 168 -4.38 -2.58 10.70
C GLU A 168 -4.29 -3.98 11.37
N PRO A 169 -5.41 -4.68 11.59
CA PRO A 169 -5.43 -6.02 12.14
C PRO A 169 -4.52 -7.01 11.39
N GLY A 170 -3.73 -7.77 12.14
CA GLY A 170 -2.70 -8.68 11.62
C GLY A 170 -1.32 -8.02 11.41
N THR A 171 -1.23 -6.69 11.47
CA THR A 171 0.00 -5.97 11.17
C THR A 171 0.77 -5.58 12.44
N CYS A 172 2.05 -5.94 12.50
CA CYS A 172 2.96 -5.62 13.62
C CYS A 172 4.42 -5.41 13.14
N LYS A 173 4.62 -5.09 11.86
CA LYS A 173 5.94 -4.91 11.25
C LYS A 173 6.57 -3.57 11.64
N ASP A 174 5.78 -2.49 11.67
CA ASP A 174 6.26 -1.15 11.95
C ASP A 174 6.59 -1.05 13.44
N ARG A 175 5.82 -1.73 14.30
CA ARG A 175 6.14 -1.96 15.71
C ARG A 175 7.54 -2.53 15.92
N GLU A 176 7.92 -3.57 15.19
CA GLU A 176 9.26 -4.17 15.33
C GLU A 176 10.37 -3.22 14.89
N ILE A 177 10.16 -2.45 13.82
CA ILE A 177 11.13 -1.42 13.38
C ILE A 177 11.33 -0.38 14.49
N MET A 178 10.24 0.18 15.03
CA MET A 178 10.32 1.23 16.06
C MET A 178 10.92 0.73 17.37
N ARG A 179 10.68 -0.54 17.72
CA ARG A 179 11.16 -1.11 18.98
C ARG A 179 12.61 -1.56 18.93
N HIS A 180 13.05 -2.13 17.82
CA HIS A 180 14.32 -2.87 17.74
C HIS A 180 15.36 -2.27 16.79
N ASP A 181 14.95 -1.46 15.79
CA ASP A 181 15.84 -0.75 14.87
C ASP A 181 15.43 0.74 14.69
N PRO A 182 15.23 1.50 15.78
CA PRO A 182 14.72 2.88 15.70
C PRO A 182 15.66 3.83 14.95
N HIS A 183 16.98 3.64 15.05
CA HIS A 183 17.96 4.48 14.33
C HIS A 183 17.86 4.36 12.81
N LYS A 184 17.46 3.20 12.29
CA LYS A 184 17.23 3.00 10.86
C LYS A 184 16.06 3.85 10.36
N LEU A 185 15.00 3.97 11.17
CA LEU A 185 13.88 4.86 10.89
C LEU A 185 14.30 6.34 10.96
N VAL A 186 15.03 6.75 12.01
CA VAL A 186 15.48 8.15 12.17
C VAL A 186 16.41 8.56 11.03
N GLU A 187 17.34 7.68 10.63
CA GLU A 187 18.18 7.91 9.44
C GLU A 187 17.33 7.98 8.16
N GLY A 188 16.33 7.09 8.04
CA GLY A 188 15.35 7.12 6.96
C GLY A 188 14.62 8.45 6.86
N CYS A 189 14.21 9.03 7.99
CA CYS A 189 13.60 10.35 8.04
C CYS A 189 14.52 11.42 7.45
N LEU A 190 15.81 11.41 7.79
CA LEU A 190 16.78 12.37 7.27
C LEU A 190 16.98 12.20 5.76
N VAL A 191 17.17 10.97 5.28
CA VAL A 191 17.40 10.69 3.85
C VAL A 191 16.16 11.03 3.01
N ALA A 192 14.98 10.56 3.42
CA ALA A 192 13.72 10.86 2.74
C ALA A 192 13.37 12.36 2.85
N GLY A 193 13.62 12.97 4.01
CA GLY A 193 13.44 14.39 4.23
C GLY A 193 14.30 15.23 3.28
N ARG A 194 15.58 14.89 3.14
CA ARG A 194 16.50 15.55 2.20
C ARG A 194 16.05 15.39 0.76
N ALA A 195 15.57 14.21 0.36
CA ALA A 195 15.06 13.94 -0.98
C ALA A 195 13.86 14.84 -1.35
N MET A 196 13.07 15.24 -0.37
CA MET A 196 11.86 16.05 -0.56
C MET A 196 12.04 17.52 -0.16
N GLY A 197 13.23 17.90 0.33
CA GLY A 197 13.51 19.23 0.89
C GLY A 197 12.68 19.55 2.13
N ALA A 198 12.38 18.55 2.95
CA ALA A 198 11.58 18.70 4.16
C ALA A 198 12.38 19.34 5.31
N ARG A 199 11.84 20.38 5.93
CA ARG A 199 12.42 21.05 7.10
C ARG A 199 12.49 20.15 8.32
N ALA A 200 11.49 19.29 8.50
CA ALA A 200 11.40 18.36 9.62
C ALA A 200 10.62 17.11 9.23
N ALA A 201 10.82 16.04 10.00
CA ALA A 201 9.98 14.87 10.01
C ALA A 201 9.12 14.83 11.27
N TYR A 202 7.82 14.59 11.10
CA TYR A 202 6.94 14.20 12.21
C TYR A 202 6.70 12.70 12.14
N ILE A 203 7.10 11.97 13.17
CA ILE A 203 6.75 10.55 13.34
C ILE A 203 5.44 10.50 14.11
N TYR A 204 4.35 10.15 13.44
CA TYR A 204 3.04 9.97 14.06
C TYR A 204 2.91 8.52 14.51
N ILE A 205 3.21 8.27 15.79
CA ILE A 205 3.20 6.93 16.36
C ILE A 205 1.86 6.62 17.02
N ARG A 206 1.43 5.36 16.90
CA ARG A 206 0.22 4.85 17.55
C ARG A 206 0.17 5.19 19.04
N GLY A 207 -1.01 5.52 19.55
CA GLY A 207 -1.21 5.83 20.96
C GLY A 207 -0.83 4.66 21.89
N GLU A 208 -1.19 3.44 21.52
CA GLU A 208 -0.96 2.23 22.31
C GLU A 208 0.52 1.81 22.36
N PHE A 209 1.34 2.28 21.42
CA PHE A 209 2.78 1.99 21.33
C PHE A 209 3.61 2.90 22.23
N TYR A 210 3.29 2.94 23.53
CA TYR A 210 3.99 3.81 24.49
C TYR A 210 5.46 3.42 24.68
N ASN A 211 5.75 2.13 24.77
CA ASN A 211 7.13 1.65 24.95
C ASN A 211 7.96 1.89 23.69
N GLU A 212 7.39 1.63 22.53
CA GLU A 212 8.04 1.88 21.24
C GLU A 212 8.23 3.39 21.00
N ALA A 213 7.28 4.24 21.40
CA ALA A 213 7.44 5.69 21.40
C ALA A 213 8.60 6.13 22.31
N SER A 214 8.69 5.54 23.51
CA SER A 214 9.74 5.84 24.48
C SER A 214 11.12 5.43 23.95
N ASN A 215 11.24 4.22 23.37
CA ASN A 215 12.48 3.76 22.72
C ASN A 215 12.88 4.68 21.55
N MET A 216 11.91 5.02 20.69
CA MET A 216 12.15 5.93 19.57
C MET A 216 12.58 7.32 20.06
N GLN A 217 12.00 7.84 21.15
CA GLN A 217 12.39 9.14 21.71
C GLN A 217 13.82 9.12 22.27
N VAL A 218 14.24 8.00 22.88
CA VAL A 218 15.64 7.78 23.28
C VAL A 218 16.56 7.76 22.07
N ALA A 219 16.23 7.01 21.01
CA ALA A 219 17.04 6.96 19.79
C ALA A 219 17.15 8.32 19.08
N ILE A 220 16.05 9.10 19.06
CA ILE A 220 16.05 10.49 18.57
C ILE A 220 16.97 11.36 19.43
N ALA A 221 16.90 11.25 20.76
CA ALA A 221 17.78 12.00 21.65
C ALA A 221 19.26 11.64 21.44
N GLU A 222 19.58 10.35 21.29
CA GLU A 222 20.94 9.89 20.95
C GLU A 222 21.41 10.46 19.59
N ALA A 223 20.53 10.51 18.59
CA ALA A 223 20.85 11.09 17.28
C ALA A 223 21.09 12.61 17.34
N TYR A 224 20.31 13.35 18.15
CA TYR A 224 20.56 14.78 18.42
C TYR A 224 21.90 15.00 19.15
N GLN A 225 22.17 14.21 20.21
CA GLN A 225 23.41 14.32 20.98
C GLN A 225 24.66 14.02 20.14
N ALA A 226 24.54 13.10 19.18
CA ALA A 226 25.61 12.75 18.24
C ALA A 226 25.71 13.71 17.04
N GLY A 227 24.86 14.74 16.94
CA GLY A 227 24.84 15.68 15.81
C GLY A 227 24.41 15.05 14.47
N LEU A 228 23.70 13.92 14.52
CA LEU A 228 23.20 13.20 13.34
C LEU A 228 21.94 13.84 12.76
N ILE A 229 21.15 14.50 13.61
CA ILE A 229 19.96 15.28 13.26
C ILE A 229 19.98 16.63 14.01
N GLY A 230 19.05 17.51 13.68
CA GLY A 230 18.98 18.88 14.17
C GLY A 230 19.71 19.85 13.24
N LYS A 231 20.33 20.88 13.82
CA LYS A 231 21.11 21.86 13.07
C LYS A 231 22.35 21.19 12.46
N ASN A 232 22.57 21.39 11.16
CA ASN A 232 23.68 20.80 10.42
C ASN A 232 23.76 19.27 10.59
N ALA A 233 22.66 18.57 10.28
CA ALA A 233 22.51 17.12 10.41
C ALA A 233 23.67 16.36 9.72
N CYS A 234 24.33 15.48 10.46
CA CYS A 234 25.52 14.74 10.04
C CYS A 234 26.68 15.64 9.56
N GLY A 235 26.72 16.92 9.91
CA GLY A 235 27.74 17.86 9.45
C GLY A 235 27.69 18.15 7.93
N SER A 236 26.50 18.06 7.32
CA SER A 236 26.26 18.16 5.86
C SER A 236 25.82 19.55 5.36
N GLY A 237 25.53 20.48 6.27
CA GLY A 237 24.93 21.79 5.99
C GLY A 237 23.40 21.78 5.90
N TYR A 238 22.74 20.64 6.13
CA TYR A 238 21.29 20.51 6.10
C TYR A 238 20.69 20.53 7.50
N ASP A 239 19.79 21.48 7.80
CA ASP A 239 19.06 21.52 9.06
C ASP A 239 17.82 20.62 8.97
N PHE A 240 17.68 19.67 9.92
CA PHE A 240 16.59 18.71 9.89
C PHE A 240 16.21 18.17 11.26
N ASP A 241 15.01 18.52 11.73
CA ASP A 241 14.47 18.04 12.99
C ASP A 241 13.60 16.79 12.84
N VAL A 242 13.59 15.93 13.87
CA VAL A 242 12.70 14.77 13.96
C VAL A 242 11.85 14.89 15.22
N ILE A 243 10.55 15.00 15.03
CA ILE A 243 9.57 15.27 16.08
C ILE A 243 8.66 14.07 16.24
N MET A 244 8.46 13.62 17.48
CA MET A 244 7.51 12.57 17.82
C MET A 244 6.13 13.16 18.09
N HIS A 245 5.09 12.58 17.50
CA HIS A 245 3.70 12.88 17.82
C HIS A 245 2.96 11.57 18.11
N ARG A 246 2.25 11.49 19.24
CA ARG A 246 1.47 10.28 19.60
C ARG A 246 0.01 10.45 19.22
N GLY A 247 -0.57 9.43 18.60
CA GLY A 247 -2.01 9.28 18.44
C GLY A 247 -2.69 8.80 19.73
N ALA A 248 -3.97 8.44 19.64
CA ALA A 248 -4.78 8.05 20.79
C ALA A 248 -5.76 6.89 20.51
N GLY A 249 -5.33 5.88 19.74
CA GLY A 249 -6.09 4.64 19.52
C GLY A 249 -7.24 4.79 18.51
N ALA A 250 -6.92 5.23 17.30
CA ALA A 250 -7.89 5.36 16.22
C ALA A 250 -7.27 4.93 14.89
N TYR A 251 -7.68 3.77 14.36
CA TYR A 251 -7.15 3.20 13.10
C TYR A 251 -7.35 4.16 11.91
N ILE A 252 -8.45 4.91 11.89
CA ILE A 252 -8.68 5.92 10.85
C ILE A 252 -7.59 6.99 10.79
N CYS A 253 -6.91 7.29 11.92
CA CYS A 253 -5.79 8.22 11.94
C CYS A 253 -4.53 7.65 11.26
N GLY A 254 -4.51 6.37 10.89
CA GLY A 254 -3.52 5.77 10.01
C GLY A 254 -3.75 6.10 8.53
N GLU A 255 -4.89 6.68 8.13
CA GLU A 255 -5.07 7.19 6.76
C GLU A 255 -4.28 8.49 6.56
N GLU A 256 -3.67 8.68 5.39
CA GLU A 256 -2.69 9.76 5.20
C GLU A 256 -3.20 11.19 5.47
N THR A 257 -4.45 11.51 5.12
CA THR A 257 -5.02 12.84 5.37
C THR A 257 -5.65 12.96 6.75
N ALA A 258 -6.22 11.88 7.29
CA ALA A 258 -6.69 11.85 8.67
C ALA A 258 -5.54 12.00 9.68
N LEU A 259 -4.39 11.39 9.38
CA LEU A 259 -3.16 11.52 10.16
C LEU A 259 -2.72 12.98 10.24
N ILE A 260 -2.74 13.68 9.09
CA ILE A 260 -2.44 15.11 9.02
C ILE A 260 -3.40 15.92 9.91
N GLU A 261 -4.71 15.68 9.81
CA GLU A 261 -5.71 16.38 10.63
C GLU A 261 -5.52 16.10 12.12
N SER A 262 -5.24 14.85 12.49
CA SER A 262 -4.98 14.50 13.89
C SER A 262 -3.71 15.14 14.44
N LEU A 263 -2.66 15.23 13.63
CA LEU A 263 -1.40 15.90 13.99
C LEU A 263 -1.59 17.42 14.16
N GLU A 264 -2.50 18.02 13.38
CA GLU A 264 -2.92 19.41 13.53
C GLU A 264 -3.80 19.68 14.78
N GLY A 265 -4.07 18.65 15.59
CA GLY A 265 -4.89 18.76 16.80
C GLY A 265 -6.39 18.77 16.54
N LYS A 266 -6.83 18.40 15.33
CA LYS A 266 -8.24 18.21 14.98
C LYS A 266 -8.65 16.75 15.17
N GLN A 267 -9.93 16.46 14.95
CA GLN A 267 -10.38 15.07 14.83
C GLN A 267 -9.73 14.42 13.61
N GLY A 268 -9.29 13.16 13.71
CA GLY A 268 -8.72 12.37 12.61
C GLY A 268 -9.74 11.98 11.53
N LYS A 269 -10.34 12.97 10.89
CA LYS A 269 -11.30 12.83 9.80
C LYS A 269 -10.57 13.14 8.47
N PRO A 270 -10.53 12.20 7.50
CA PRO A 270 -9.84 12.42 6.23
C PRO A 270 -10.29 13.68 5.48
N ARG A 271 -9.35 14.27 4.74
CA ARG A 271 -9.64 15.34 3.78
C ARG A 271 -10.06 14.74 2.45
N LEU A 272 -10.96 15.41 1.73
CA LEU A 272 -11.23 15.06 0.34
C LEU A 272 -10.01 15.40 -0.52
N LYS A 273 -9.69 14.53 -1.48
CA LYS A 273 -8.64 14.75 -2.48
C LYS A 273 -9.33 15.11 -3.80
N PRO A 274 -8.96 16.21 -4.50
CA PRO A 274 -7.96 17.23 -4.15
C PRO A 274 -8.41 18.23 -3.05
N PRO A 275 -7.48 18.95 -2.37
CA PRO A 275 -6.03 19.02 -2.64
C PRO A 275 -5.23 17.83 -2.08
N PHE A 276 -4.16 17.44 -2.78
CA PHE A 276 -3.26 16.38 -2.30
C PHE A 276 -2.32 16.91 -1.20
N PRO A 277 -1.86 16.04 -0.27
CA PRO A 277 -0.91 16.44 0.78
C PRO A 277 0.37 17.11 0.27
N ALA A 278 0.84 16.71 -0.92
CA ALA A 278 2.03 17.27 -1.54
C ALA A 278 1.87 18.77 -1.88
N ASP A 279 0.64 19.27 -1.99
CA ASP A 279 0.33 20.69 -2.19
C ASP A 279 -0.07 21.36 -0.87
N ILE A 280 -1.02 20.76 -0.14
CA ILE A 280 -1.57 21.26 1.11
C ILE A 280 -1.75 20.10 2.09
N GLY A 281 -0.71 19.85 2.89
CA GLY A 281 -0.67 18.84 3.93
C GLY A 281 -0.71 19.46 5.33
N VAL A 282 0.22 19.04 6.19
CA VAL A 282 0.26 19.43 7.60
C VAL A 282 0.51 20.93 7.76
N PHE A 283 -0.30 21.59 8.58
CA PHE A 283 -0.29 23.04 8.79
C PHE A 283 -0.46 23.84 7.48
N GLY A 284 -1.16 23.26 6.50
CA GLY A 284 -1.31 23.84 5.17
C GLY A 284 -0.01 23.88 4.35
N CYS A 285 1.01 23.14 4.76
CA CYS A 285 2.32 23.10 4.09
C CYS A 285 2.45 21.84 3.19
N PRO A 286 3.26 21.88 2.11
CA PRO A 286 3.55 20.69 1.31
C PRO A 286 4.05 19.56 2.22
N THR A 287 3.44 18.39 2.11
CA THR A 287 3.74 17.25 2.97
C THR A 287 3.64 15.93 2.22
N THR A 288 4.57 15.03 2.48
CA THR A 288 4.41 13.62 2.08
C THR A 288 4.24 12.75 3.31
N VAL A 289 3.20 11.91 3.29
CA VAL A 289 3.01 10.84 4.27
C VAL A 289 3.58 9.53 3.73
N ALA A 290 4.47 8.90 4.47
CA ALA A 290 5.09 7.62 4.09
C ALA A 290 5.13 6.65 5.27
N ASN A 291 4.95 5.35 5.02
CA ASN A 291 5.00 4.32 6.06
C ASN A 291 6.41 4.14 6.63
N VAL A 292 6.52 3.76 7.91
CA VAL A 292 7.77 3.45 8.62
C VAL A 292 8.68 2.54 7.79
N GLU A 293 8.20 1.40 7.30
CA GLU A 293 9.00 0.48 6.48
C GLU A 293 9.56 1.14 5.21
N THR A 294 8.74 1.93 4.48
CA THR A 294 9.19 2.63 3.25
C THR A 294 10.28 3.65 3.53
N VAL A 295 10.16 4.38 4.65
CA VAL A 295 11.16 5.39 5.05
C VAL A 295 12.44 4.71 5.52
N SER A 296 12.33 3.64 6.30
CA SER A 296 13.47 2.95 6.92
C SER A 296 14.35 2.18 5.93
N VAL A 297 13.80 1.72 4.79
CA VAL A 297 14.61 1.05 3.76
C VAL A 297 15.41 2.03 2.91
N ALA A 298 15.04 3.30 2.87
CA ALA A 298 15.61 4.29 1.95
C ALA A 298 17.12 4.53 2.13
N PRO A 299 17.68 4.64 3.36
CA PRO A 299 19.12 4.75 3.54
C PRO A 299 19.87 3.54 2.99
N SER A 300 19.33 2.33 3.19
CA SER A 300 19.93 1.08 2.70
C SER A 300 19.90 1.01 1.18
N ILE A 301 18.82 1.47 0.55
CA ILE A 301 18.74 1.61 -0.92
C ILE A 301 19.81 2.57 -1.44
N CYS A 302 19.97 3.74 -0.82
CA CYS A 302 20.99 4.70 -1.22
C CYS A 302 22.43 4.20 -0.99
N ARG A 303 22.67 3.37 0.02
CA ARG A 303 23.98 2.77 0.32
C ARG A 303 24.32 1.59 -0.59
N ARG A 304 23.40 0.64 -0.75
CA ARG A 304 23.58 -0.61 -1.50
C ARG A 304 23.31 -0.45 -2.99
N GLY A 305 22.64 0.64 -3.38
CA GLY A 305 22.24 0.97 -4.74
C GLY A 305 20.84 0.47 -5.08
N GLY A 306 20.06 1.28 -5.81
CA GLY A 306 18.72 0.91 -6.27
C GLY A 306 18.71 -0.34 -7.15
N LYS A 307 19.79 -0.58 -7.91
CA LYS A 307 19.94 -1.79 -8.74
C LYS A 307 19.99 -3.09 -7.92
N TRP A 308 20.56 -3.06 -6.71
CA TRP A 308 20.53 -4.23 -5.83
C TRP A 308 19.09 -4.52 -5.40
N PHE A 309 18.36 -3.48 -4.95
CA PHE A 309 16.99 -3.64 -4.47
C PHE A 309 16.00 -4.06 -5.57
N VAL A 310 16.17 -3.54 -6.81
CA VAL A 310 15.33 -3.92 -7.96
C VAL A 310 15.56 -5.36 -8.44
N GLY A 311 16.73 -5.94 -8.11
CA GLY A 311 17.06 -7.34 -8.40
C GLY A 311 16.39 -8.36 -7.48
N LEU A 312 15.66 -7.89 -6.47
CA LEU A 312 14.83 -8.68 -5.57
C LEU A 312 13.36 -8.58 -5.99
N GLY A 313 12.66 -9.71 -6.08
CA GLY A 313 11.25 -9.78 -6.50
C GLY A 313 11.00 -9.60 -8.00
N ARG A 314 9.73 -9.69 -8.40
CA ARG A 314 9.32 -9.55 -9.81
C ARG A 314 9.42 -8.10 -10.29
N PRO A 315 9.48 -7.87 -11.62
CA PRO A 315 9.31 -6.54 -12.20
C PRO A 315 8.05 -5.85 -11.65
N ARG A 316 8.16 -4.55 -11.33
CA ARG A 316 7.13 -3.73 -10.66
C ARG A 316 6.79 -4.14 -9.22
N ASN A 317 7.47 -5.15 -8.67
CA ASN A 317 7.24 -5.71 -7.34
C ASN A 317 8.58 -5.90 -6.61
N SER A 318 9.42 -4.88 -6.69
CA SER A 318 10.80 -4.97 -6.26
C SER A 318 11.03 -4.85 -4.77
N GLY A 319 12.10 -5.51 -4.31
CA GLY A 319 12.68 -5.39 -2.99
C GLY A 319 12.34 -6.51 -2.03
N THR A 320 12.58 -6.23 -0.75
CA THR A 320 12.13 -7.05 0.38
C THR A 320 10.83 -6.48 0.97
N LYS A 321 10.17 -7.31 1.78
CA LYS A 321 8.98 -6.92 2.54
C LYS A 321 8.99 -7.59 3.90
N LEU A 322 8.60 -6.85 4.93
CA LEU A 322 8.23 -7.44 6.22
C LEU A 322 6.85 -8.10 6.12
N PHE A 323 6.80 -9.40 6.34
CA PHE A 323 5.59 -10.21 6.39
C PHE A 323 5.23 -10.51 7.84
N ASN A 324 3.96 -10.31 8.22
CA ASN A 324 3.44 -10.72 9.52
C ASN A 324 2.56 -11.95 9.32
N ILE A 325 3.02 -13.12 9.75
CA ILE A 325 2.25 -14.37 9.65
C ILE A 325 1.57 -14.60 11.00
N SER A 326 0.24 -14.53 10.99
CA SER A 326 -0.60 -14.58 12.19
C SER A 326 -1.76 -15.57 12.02
N GLY A 327 -2.50 -15.80 13.11
CA GLY A 327 -3.64 -16.73 13.10
C GLY A 327 -3.23 -18.18 13.33
N HIS A 328 -3.85 -19.11 12.61
CA HIS A 328 -3.77 -20.56 12.84
C HIS A 328 -2.55 -21.21 12.15
N VAL A 329 -1.35 -20.71 12.48
CA VAL A 329 -0.05 -21.31 12.12
C VAL A 329 0.65 -21.86 13.35
N ASN A 330 1.63 -22.74 13.17
CA ASN A 330 2.36 -23.35 14.29
C ASN A 330 3.24 -22.34 15.03
N ASN A 331 3.92 -21.45 14.29
CA ASN A 331 4.81 -20.42 14.84
C ASN A 331 4.49 -19.05 14.23
N PRO A 332 3.50 -18.31 14.75
CA PRO A 332 3.23 -16.94 14.30
C PRO A 332 4.47 -16.05 14.44
N CYS A 333 4.83 -15.32 13.38
CA CYS A 333 6.06 -14.52 13.36
C CYS A 333 6.00 -13.35 12.38
N THR A 334 6.81 -12.33 12.65
CA THR A 334 7.17 -11.30 11.67
C THR A 334 8.52 -11.65 11.05
N VAL A 335 8.62 -11.67 9.73
CA VAL A 335 9.87 -12.00 9.03
C VAL A 335 10.05 -11.09 7.81
N GLU A 336 11.25 -10.59 7.60
CA GLU A 336 11.59 -9.97 6.31
C GLU A 336 11.75 -11.06 5.27
N GLU A 337 11.31 -10.88 4.04
CA GLU A 337 11.55 -11.89 3.00
C GLU A 337 11.55 -11.22 1.61
N GLU A 338 12.05 -11.91 0.59
CA GLU A 338 12.02 -11.40 -0.78
C GLU A 338 10.56 -11.18 -1.22
N MET A 339 10.27 -10.05 -1.87
CA MET A 339 8.99 -9.88 -2.57
C MET A 339 8.79 -11.01 -3.59
N SER A 340 7.53 -11.32 -3.88
CA SER A 340 7.17 -12.36 -4.84
C SER A 340 7.48 -13.80 -4.41
N ILE A 341 7.82 -14.04 -3.14
CA ILE A 341 7.84 -15.40 -2.57
C ILE A 341 6.43 -16.04 -2.67
N PRO A 342 6.30 -17.33 -3.01
CA PRO A 342 5.01 -18.02 -2.97
C PRO A 342 4.41 -18.01 -1.55
N LEU A 343 3.10 -17.76 -1.44
CA LEU A 343 2.41 -17.67 -0.14
C LEU A 343 2.59 -18.96 0.68
N ARG A 344 2.44 -20.11 0.04
CA ARG A 344 2.64 -21.42 0.67
C ARG A 344 4.05 -21.59 1.21
N GLU A 345 5.06 -21.27 0.40
CA GLU A 345 6.47 -21.38 0.80
C GLU A 345 6.77 -20.47 2.00
N LEU A 346 6.24 -19.24 2.02
CA LEU A 346 6.37 -18.31 3.14
C LEU A 346 5.80 -18.89 4.44
N ILE A 347 4.59 -19.46 4.41
CA ILE A 347 3.93 -20.03 5.60
C ILE A 347 4.63 -21.32 6.06
N GLU A 348 4.91 -22.24 5.16
CA GLU A 348 5.53 -23.53 5.50
C GLU A 348 6.95 -23.32 6.06
N ARG A 349 7.73 -22.42 5.46
CA ARG A 349 9.12 -22.17 5.85
C ARG A 349 9.27 -21.38 7.14
N HIS A 350 8.59 -20.24 7.25
CA HIS A 350 8.85 -19.29 8.35
C HIS A 350 7.91 -19.45 9.53
N ALA A 351 6.66 -19.85 9.28
CA ALA A 351 5.67 -20.06 10.34
C ALA A 351 5.52 -21.53 10.76
N GLY A 352 6.32 -22.43 10.19
CA GLY A 352 6.26 -23.87 10.46
C GLY A 352 4.99 -24.54 9.94
N GLY A 353 4.31 -23.93 8.97
CA GLY A 353 3.07 -24.44 8.38
C GLY A 353 1.79 -24.09 9.15
N VAL A 354 0.67 -24.43 8.51
CA VAL A 354 -0.68 -24.30 9.09
C VAL A 354 -0.87 -25.31 10.22
N ARG A 355 -1.61 -24.94 11.26
CA ARG A 355 -1.96 -25.85 12.35
C ARG A 355 -2.67 -27.09 11.79
N GLY A 356 -2.14 -28.28 12.03
CA GLY A 356 -2.68 -29.53 11.49
C GLY A 356 -2.31 -29.83 10.03
N GLY A 357 -1.37 -29.09 9.45
CA GLY A 357 -0.88 -29.28 8.07
C GLY A 357 -1.61 -28.42 7.04
N TRP A 358 -1.01 -28.29 5.85
CA TRP A 358 -1.54 -27.44 4.76
C TRP A 358 -2.96 -27.83 4.34
N ASP A 359 -3.29 -29.11 4.39
CA ASP A 359 -4.63 -29.63 4.08
C ASP A 359 -5.71 -29.17 5.07
N ASN A 360 -5.32 -28.69 6.24
CA ASN A 360 -6.23 -28.11 7.23
C ASN A 360 -6.49 -26.61 6.99
N LEU A 361 -5.88 -26.00 5.96
CA LEU A 361 -6.13 -24.60 5.62
C LEU A 361 -7.56 -24.40 5.12
N LEU A 362 -8.24 -23.37 5.61
CA LEU A 362 -9.54 -22.92 5.11
C LEU A 362 -9.36 -21.73 4.17
N ALA A 363 -8.77 -20.65 4.69
CA ALA A 363 -8.55 -19.41 3.96
C ALA A 363 -7.41 -18.60 4.57
N VAL A 364 -6.87 -17.66 3.79
CA VAL A 364 -5.90 -16.67 4.23
C VAL A 364 -6.38 -15.28 3.83
N ILE A 365 -6.26 -14.31 4.73
CA ILE A 365 -6.30 -12.89 4.37
C ILE A 365 -4.84 -12.45 4.18
N PRO A 366 -4.37 -12.16 2.95
CA PRO A 366 -2.94 -12.07 2.68
C PRO A 366 -2.31 -10.72 3.05
N GLY A 367 -3.11 -9.65 3.17
CA GLY A 367 -2.60 -8.28 3.19
C GLY A 367 -3.10 -7.38 4.31
N GLY A 368 -3.44 -7.93 5.47
CA GLY A 368 -4.17 -7.23 6.53
C GLY A 368 -5.68 -7.31 6.31
N SER A 369 -6.45 -7.01 7.36
CA SER A 369 -7.91 -7.20 7.35
C SER A 369 -8.65 -6.47 6.24
N SER A 370 -8.05 -5.45 5.63
CA SER A 370 -8.63 -4.69 4.52
C SER A 370 -8.72 -5.49 3.23
N THR A 371 -7.97 -6.58 3.10
CA THR A 371 -7.87 -7.33 1.84
C THR A 371 -8.87 -8.49 1.78
N PRO A 372 -9.43 -8.83 0.60
CA PRO A 372 -10.27 -10.01 0.46
C PRO A 372 -9.54 -11.29 0.87
N LEU A 373 -10.22 -12.17 1.60
CA LEU A 373 -9.72 -13.51 1.87
C LEU A 373 -9.61 -14.31 0.56
N ILE A 374 -8.66 -15.25 0.52
CA ILE A 374 -8.50 -16.24 -0.55
C ILE A 374 -8.60 -17.66 0.03
N PRO A 375 -9.31 -18.58 -0.64
CA PRO A 375 -9.44 -19.97 -0.19
C PRO A 375 -8.14 -20.74 -0.44
N GLN A 376 -8.01 -21.91 0.20
CA GLN A 376 -6.84 -22.79 0.06
C GLN A 376 -6.44 -23.05 -1.40
N SER A 377 -7.39 -23.28 -2.31
CA SER A 377 -7.12 -23.55 -3.72
C SER A 377 -6.34 -22.42 -4.39
N VAL A 378 -6.70 -21.17 -4.11
CA VAL A 378 -6.04 -19.97 -4.63
C VAL A 378 -4.71 -19.72 -3.92
N CYS A 379 -4.61 -20.05 -2.62
CA CYS A 379 -3.38 -19.90 -1.84
C CYS A 379 -2.20 -20.71 -2.41
N ASN A 380 -2.47 -21.82 -3.11
CA ASN A 380 -1.43 -22.65 -3.73
C ASN A 380 -0.67 -21.94 -4.85
N GLU A 381 -1.32 -21.02 -5.55
CA GLU A 381 -0.76 -20.31 -6.71
C GLU A 381 -0.44 -18.84 -6.38
N ALA A 382 -0.84 -18.36 -5.21
CA ALA A 382 -0.68 -16.98 -4.79
C ALA A 382 0.80 -16.61 -4.60
N ILE A 383 1.22 -15.56 -5.29
CA ILE A 383 2.54 -14.95 -5.16
C ILE A 383 2.42 -13.73 -4.25
N MET A 384 3.26 -13.62 -3.22
CA MET A 384 3.24 -12.54 -2.24
C MET A 384 3.88 -11.26 -2.78
N ASP A 385 3.21 -10.64 -3.74
CA ASP A 385 3.49 -9.28 -4.20
C ASP A 385 2.21 -8.54 -4.60
N PHE A 386 2.33 -7.26 -4.97
CA PHE A 386 1.16 -6.42 -5.24
C PHE A 386 0.37 -6.92 -6.45
N ASP A 387 1.06 -7.19 -7.57
CA ASP A 387 0.37 -7.49 -8.83
C ASP A 387 -0.14 -8.94 -8.87
N GLY A 388 0.57 -9.88 -8.23
CA GLY A 388 0.19 -11.29 -8.11
C GLY A 388 -1.05 -11.49 -7.26
N LEU A 389 -1.18 -10.74 -6.15
CA LEU A 389 -2.39 -10.78 -5.33
C LEU A 389 -3.58 -10.10 -5.99
N VAL A 390 -3.36 -9.01 -6.74
CA VAL A 390 -4.41 -8.41 -7.58
C VAL A 390 -4.93 -9.40 -8.62
N ALA A 391 -4.05 -10.20 -9.24
CA ALA A 391 -4.43 -11.20 -10.24
C ALA A 391 -5.36 -12.29 -9.68
N VAL A 392 -5.29 -12.58 -8.37
CA VAL A 392 -6.19 -13.52 -7.69
C VAL A 392 -7.32 -12.83 -6.92
N GLN A 393 -7.67 -11.60 -7.31
CA GLN A 393 -8.77 -10.80 -6.77
C GLN A 393 -8.65 -10.48 -5.28
N THR A 394 -7.42 -10.29 -4.80
CA THR A 394 -7.11 -9.73 -3.47
C THR A 394 -6.04 -8.64 -3.59
N SER A 395 -5.36 -8.29 -2.50
CA SER A 395 -4.30 -7.28 -2.50
C SER A 395 -3.23 -7.65 -1.48
N LEU A 396 -2.02 -7.14 -1.68
CA LEU A 396 -0.91 -7.33 -0.73
C LEU A 396 -1.09 -6.52 0.55
N GLY A 397 -1.78 -5.38 0.49
CA GLY A 397 -1.94 -4.47 1.63
C GLY A 397 -0.65 -4.28 2.44
N THR A 398 -0.70 -4.50 3.75
CA THR A 398 0.47 -4.37 4.65
C THR A 398 1.39 -5.59 4.63
N ALA A 399 1.05 -6.64 3.87
CA ALA A 399 1.62 -7.99 3.90
C ALA A 399 1.47 -8.68 5.27
N ALA A 400 0.33 -8.46 5.92
CA ALA A 400 -0.08 -9.16 7.12
C ALA A 400 -0.99 -10.36 6.77
N LEU A 401 -0.42 -11.56 6.81
CA LEU A 401 -1.13 -12.80 6.55
C LEU A 401 -1.90 -13.23 7.80
N ILE A 402 -3.21 -13.34 7.70
CA ILE A 402 -4.08 -13.91 8.74
C ILE A 402 -4.53 -15.28 8.24
N VAL A 403 -3.93 -16.33 8.79
CA VAL A 403 -4.19 -17.73 8.41
C VAL A 403 -5.36 -18.27 9.22
N MET A 404 -6.34 -18.87 8.57
CA MET A 404 -7.51 -19.50 9.20
C MET A 404 -7.60 -20.96 8.76
N ASP A 405 -7.57 -21.88 9.72
CA ASP A 405 -7.75 -23.31 9.48
C ASP A 405 -9.24 -23.72 9.47
N LYS A 406 -9.54 -24.96 9.09
CA LYS A 406 -10.91 -25.49 8.96
C LYS A 406 -11.71 -25.56 10.27
N SER A 407 -11.08 -25.33 11.43
CA SER A 407 -11.79 -25.22 12.71
C SER A 407 -12.45 -23.85 12.92
N THR A 408 -12.19 -22.90 12.00
CA THR A 408 -12.66 -21.52 12.11
C THR A 408 -14.08 -21.36 11.58
N ASP A 409 -14.94 -20.70 12.34
CA ASP A 409 -16.16 -20.09 11.78
C ASP A 409 -15.77 -18.82 11.01
N ILE A 410 -15.56 -18.97 9.70
CA ILE A 410 -15.08 -17.88 8.84
C ILE A 410 -16.09 -16.74 8.74
N VAL A 411 -17.40 -17.05 8.76
CA VAL A 411 -18.45 -16.02 8.76
C VAL A 411 -18.31 -15.15 10.01
N LYS A 412 -18.15 -15.78 11.18
CA LYS A 412 -17.94 -15.07 12.45
C LYS A 412 -16.64 -14.27 12.47
N ALA A 413 -15.56 -14.80 11.90
CA ALA A 413 -14.29 -14.09 11.78
C ALA A 413 -14.44 -12.80 10.95
N ILE A 414 -15.07 -12.88 9.77
CA ILE A 414 -15.31 -11.72 8.92
C ILE A 414 -16.31 -10.74 9.57
N THR A 415 -17.36 -11.23 10.24
CA THR A 415 -18.24 -10.35 11.04
C THR A 415 -17.46 -9.58 12.10
N ARG A 416 -16.48 -10.20 12.75
CA ARG A 416 -15.63 -9.50 13.73
C ARG A 416 -14.75 -8.43 13.09
N LEU A 417 -14.31 -8.61 11.84
CA LEU A 417 -13.61 -7.58 11.07
C LEU A 417 -14.56 -6.43 10.71
N ILE A 418 -15.78 -6.70 10.28
CA ILE A 418 -16.76 -5.63 10.00
C ILE A 418 -17.13 -4.86 11.28
N MET A 419 -17.21 -5.54 12.42
CA MET A 419 -17.35 -4.89 13.72
C MET A 419 -16.15 -3.96 14.00
N PHE A 420 -14.92 -4.39 13.70
CA PHE A 420 -13.74 -3.52 13.79
C PHE A 420 -13.88 -2.28 12.90
N TYR A 421 -14.20 -2.44 11.61
CA TYR A 421 -14.38 -1.31 10.70
C TYR A 421 -15.51 -0.36 11.11
N LYS A 422 -16.58 -0.89 11.73
CA LYS A 422 -17.65 -0.06 12.30
C LYS A 422 -17.14 0.78 13.47
N HIS A 423 -16.36 0.18 14.38
CA HIS A 423 -15.80 0.88 15.54
C HIS A 423 -14.77 1.93 15.15
N GLU A 424 -13.94 1.60 14.16
CA GLU A 424 -12.81 2.42 13.73
C GLU A 424 -13.13 3.38 12.58
N SER A 425 -14.41 3.51 12.20
CA SER A 425 -14.85 4.52 11.24
C SER A 425 -15.06 5.86 11.93
N CYS A 426 -14.46 6.93 11.38
CA CYS A 426 -14.65 8.30 11.91
C CYS A 426 -16.06 8.88 11.70
N GLY A 427 -16.92 8.19 10.94
CA GLY A 427 -18.30 8.61 10.69
C GLY A 427 -18.47 9.86 9.82
N GLN A 428 -17.44 10.32 9.09
CA GLN A 428 -17.54 11.54 8.27
C GLN A 428 -18.45 11.37 7.05
N CYS A 429 -18.15 10.43 6.15
CA CYS A 429 -18.92 10.21 4.93
C CYS A 429 -20.06 9.20 5.15
N THR A 430 -21.24 9.52 4.61
CA THR A 430 -22.47 8.73 4.81
C THR A 430 -22.35 7.27 4.34
N PRO A 431 -21.79 6.96 3.15
CA PRO A 431 -21.71 5.56 2.69
C PRO A 431 -20.91 4.68 3.66
N CYS A 432 -19.81 5.19 4.21
CA CYS A 432 -19.03 4.49 5.23
C CYS A 432 -19.78 4.40 6.57
N ARG A 433 -20.24 5.54 7.11
CA ARG A 433 -20.85 5.65 8.44
C ARG A 433 -22.07 4.74 8.59
N GLU A 434 -22.99 4.83 7.63
CA GLU A 434 -24.25 4.08 7.68
C GLU A 434 -24.07 2.68 7.08
N GLY A 435 -23.36 2.59 5.94
CA GLY A 435 -23.20 1.34 5.21
C GLY A 435 -22.46 0.27 6.02
N ILE A 436 -21.36 0.61 6.71
CA ILE A 436 -20.63 -0.37 7.53
C ILE A 436 -21.46 -0.80 8.74
N SER A 437 -22.20 0.13 9.36
CA SER A 437 -23.12 -0.19 10.45
C SER A 437 -24.23 -1.14 10.00
N TRP A 438 -24.75 -0.96 8.78
CA TRP A 438 -25.74 -1.83 8.17
C TRP A 438 -25.16 -3.20 7.78
N MET A 439 -24.01 -3.24 7.12
CA MET A 439 -23.28 -4.48 6.83
C MET A 439 -23.03 -5.27 8.11
N ASN A 440 -22.62 -4.63 9.21
CA ASN A 440 -22.42 -5.31 10.48
C ASN A 440 -23.69 -6.00 10.99
N LYS A 441 -24.86 -5.34 10.88
CA LYS A 441 -26.16 -5.94 11.29
C LYS A 441 -26.51 -7.16 10.43
N ILE A 442 -26.33 -7.08 9.11
CA ILE A 442 -26.56 -8.20 8.20
C ILE A 442 -25.60 -9.35 8.51
N MET A 443 -24.31 -9.05 8.68
CA MET A 443 -23.29 -10.04 8.99
C MET A 443 -23.56 -10.77 10.31
N HIS A 444 -24.04 -10.10 11.35
CA HIS A 444 -24.45 -10.78 12.59
C HIS A 444 -25.60 -11.77 12.37
N ARG A 445 -26.55 -11.46 11.48
CA ARG A 445 -27.62 -12.39 11.10
C ARG A 445 -27.09 -13.56 10.29
N PHE A 446 -26.09 -13.33 9.43
CA PHE A 446 -25.43 -14.40 8.68
C PHE A 446 -24.69 -15.36 9.59
N VAL A 447 -24.09 -14.88 10.69
CA VAL A 447 -23.44 -15.75 11.69
C VAL A 447 -24.43 -16.77 12.28
N THR A 448 -25.66 -16.36 12.59
CA THR A 448 -26.69 -17.27 13.14
C THR A 448 -27.45 -18.03 12.07
N GLY A 449 -27.37 -17.61 10.80
CA GLY A 449 -28.19 -18.12 9.70
C GLY A 449 -29.59 -17.52 9.62
N ASN A 450 -29.90 -16.49 10.43
CA ASN A 450 -31.22 -15.85 10.46
C ASN A 450 -31.37 -14.79 9.34
N ALA A 451 -31.25 -15.25 8.10
CA ALA A 451 -31.32 -14.44 6.89
C ALA A 451 -31.81 -15.26 5.70
N GLN A 452 -32.29 -14.57 4.67
CA GLN A 452 -32.66 -15.19 3.40
C GLN A 452 -31.49 -15.24 2.41
N PRO A 453 -31.41 -16.23 1.52
CA PRO A 453 -30.35 -16.30 0.49
C PRO A 453 -30.25 -15.05 -0.39
N SER A 454 -31.37 -14.37 -0.67
CA SER A 454 -31.40 -13.11 -1.42
C SER A 454 -30.67 -11.96 -0.72
N GLU A 455 -30.50 -12.04 0.61
CA GLU A 455 -29.75 -11.03 1.35
C GLU A 455 -28.24 -11.11 1.10
N ILE A 456 -27.73 -12.24 0.57
CA ILE A 456 -26.32 -12.36 0.16
C ILE A 456 -26.04 -11.39 -0.99
N ASP A 457 -26.93 -11.36 -1.99
CA ASP A 457 -26.81 -10.46 -3.15
C ASP A 457 -27.06 -9.00 -2.75
N MET A 458 -28.02 -8.76 -1.84
CA MET A 458 -28.23 -7.43 -1.25
C MET A 458 -26.98 -6.93 -0.53
N LEU A 459 -26.31 -7.78 0.25
CA LEU A 459 -25.07 -7.41 0.95
C LEU A 459 -23.93 -7.14 -0.04
N TRP A 460 -23.86 -7.89 -1.14
CA TRP A 460 -22.93 -7.62 -2.24
C TRP A 460 -23.18 -6.23 -2.84
N GLU A 461 -24.42 -5.91 -3.20
CA GLU A 461 -24.81 -4.59 -3.73
C GLU A 461 -24.47 -3.46 -2.75
N LEU A 462 -24.81 -3.62 -1.46
CA LEU A 462 -24.46 -2.67 -0.41
C LEU A 462 -22.94 -2.44 -0.35
N SER A 463 -22.14 -3.51 -0.42
CA SER A 463 -20.69 -3.38 -0.42
C SER A 463 -20.17 -2.56 -1.60
N LYS A 464 -20.81 -2.67 -2.78
CA LYS A 464 -20.46 -1.90 -3.98
C LYS A 464 -20.93 -0.44 -3.95
N GLN A 465 -21.97 -0.15 -3.18
CA GLN A 465 -22.40 1.22 -2.90
C GLN A 465 -21.48 1.94 -1.89
N ILE A 466 -20.76 1.18 -1.06
CA ILE A 466 -19.76 1.73 -0.15
C ILE A 466 -18.45 1.94 -0.89
N GLU A 467 -17.97 0.90 -1.58
CA GLU A 467 -16.73 0.93 -2.35
C GLU A 467 -16.75 2.07 -3.39
N GLY A 468 -15.68 2.86 -3.43
CA GLY A 468 -15.54 3.98 -4.37
C GLY A 468 -16.44 5.21 -4.11
N HIS A 469 -17.35 5.17 -3.14
CA HIS A 469 -18.24 6.29 -2.79
C HIS A 469 -17.89 6.92 -1.43
N THR A 470 -16.75 6.54 -0.84
CA THR A 470 -16.26 7.07 0.44
C THR A 470 -15.11 8.06 0.23
N ILE A 471 -14.89 8.94 1.21
CA ILE A 471 -13.79 9.93 1.15
C ILE A 471 -12.41 9.26 1.17
N CYS A 472 -12.28 8.18 1.94
CA CYS A 472 -11.04 7.42 2.07
C CYS A 472 -11.27 5.93 1.84
N ALA A 473 -10.16 5.19 1.72
CA ALA A 473 -10.16 3.75 1.43
C ALA A 473 -10.57 2.85 2.63
N LEU A 474 -10.94 3.42 3.80
CA LEU A 474 -11.54 2.62 4.87
C LEU A 474 -12.85 1.97 4.41
N GLY A 475 -13.63 2.66 3.57
CA GLY A 475 -14.84 2.11 2.97
C GLY A 475 -14.55 0.86 2.14
N ASP A 476 -13.55 0.93 1.27
CA ASP A 476 -13.10 -0.19 0.45
C ASP A 476 -12.61 -1.35 1.34
N GLY A 477 -11.75 -1.04 2.33
CA GLY A 477 -11.25 -2.02 3.30
C GLY A 477 -12.32 -2.68 4.17
N ALA A 478 -13.47 -2.03 4.37
CA ALA A 478 -14.62 -2.61 5.05
C ALA A 478 -15.51 -3.44 4.10
N ALA A 479 -15.59 -3.07 2.83
CA ALA A 479 -16.39 -3.78 1.83
C ALA A 479 -15.69 -5.08 1.35
N TRP A 480 -14.38 -5.03 1.11
CA TRP A 480 -13.59 -6.10 0.52
C TRP A 480 -13.59 -7.43 1.30
N PRO A 481 -13.54 -7.47 2.65
CA PRO A 481 -13.62 -8.72 3.41
C PRO A 481 -14.96 -9.43 3.22
N VAL A 482 -16.06 -8.67 3.16
CA VAL A 482 -17.41 -9.19 2.89
C VAL A 482 -17.50 -9.67 1.45
N GLN A 483 -16.98 -8.91 0.48
CA GLN A 483 -16.94 -9.33 -0.91
C GLN A 483 -16.15 -10.64 -1.10
N GLY A 484 -14.99 -10.76 -0.44
CA GLY A 484 -14.20 -12.00 -0.43
C GLY A 484 -14.94 -13.19 0.18
N LEU A 485 -15.62 -12.97 1.31
CA LEU A 485 -16.45 -14.00 1.95
C LEU A 485 -17.58 -14.47 1.02
N ILE A 486 -18.35 -13.54 0.44
CA ILE A 486 -19.44 -13.89 -0.47
C ILE A 486 -18.89 -14.64 -1.68
N ARG A 487 -17.82 -14.15 -2.30
CA ARG A 487 -17.26 -14.76 -3.52
C ARG A 487 -16.77 -16.18 -3.31
N HIS A 488 -16.15 -16.49 -2.18
CA HIS A 488 -15.48 -17.78 -1.96
C HIS A 488 -16.26 -18.74 -1.05
N PHE A 489 -17.12 -18.21 -0.17
CA PHE A 489 -17.83 -18.97 0.86
C PHE A 489 -19.36 -18.78 0.81
N ARG A 490 -19.92 -18.36 -0.33
CA ARG A 490 -21.38 -18.35 -0.54
C ARG A 490 -22.05 -19.69 -0.21
N PRO A 491 -21.50 -20.86 -0.60
CA PRO A 491 -22.10 -22.15 -0.23
C PRO A 491 -22.21 -22.36 1.29
N GLU A 492 -21.22 -21.88 2.06
CA GLU A 492 -21.26 -21.94 3.53
C GLU A 492 -22.35 -21.04 4.11
N LEU A 493 -22.52 -19.83 3.56
CA LEU A 493 -23.58 -18.91 3.95
C LEU A 493 -24.96 -19.50 3.68
N GLU A 494 -25.19 -20.03 2.47
CA GLU A 494 -26.45 -20.64 2.07
C GLU A 494 -26.80 -21.87 2.91
N GLU A 495 -25.81 -22.74 3.15
CA GLU A 495 -25.98 -23.92 4.00
C GLU A 495 -26.36 -23.54 5.44
N ARG A 496 -25.70 -22.51 5.99
CA ARG A 496 -26.00 -22.02 7.33
C ARG A 496 -27.43 -21.49 7.45
N MET A 497 -27.89 -20.71 6.47
CA MET A 497 -29.28 -20.23 6.39
C MET A 497 -30.28 -21.39 6.23
N ARG A 498 -29.95 -22.40 5.42
CA ARG A 498 -30.79 -23.59 5.22
C ARG A 498 -30.97 -24.35 6.54
N VAL A 499 -29.89 -24.59 7.28
CA VAL A 499 -29.92 -25.29 8.57
C VAL A 499 -30.74 -24.51 9.60
N PHE A 500 -30.61 -23.19 9.64
CA PHE A 500 -31.40 -22.33 10.52
C PHE A 500 -32.91 -22.46 10.22
N HIS A 501 -33.33 -22.28 8.98
CA HIS A 501 -34.73 -22.38 8.60
C HIS A 501 -35.33 -23.78 8.80
N GLN A 502 -34.53 -24.84 8.66
CA GLN A 502 -34.97 -26.20 8.97
C GLN A 502 -35.26 -26.40 10.46
N LYS A 503 -34.44 -25.80 11.34
CA LYS A 503 -34.67 -25.84 12.79
C LYS A 503 -35.91 -25.04 13.17
N ASP A 504 -36.08 -23.85 12.61
CA ASP A 504 -37.25 -23.01 12.86
C ASP A 504 -38.55 -23.67 12.41
N LYS A 505 -38.57 -24.30 11.22
CA LYS A 505 -39.74 -25.07 10.76
C LYS A 505 -40.08 -26.23 11.67
N LYS A 506 -39.06 -26.95 12.19
CA LYS A 506 -39.29 -28.04 13.16
C LYS A 506 -39.82 -27.53 14.50
N ALA A 507 -39.29 -26.41 15.00
CA ALA A 507 -39.77 -25.78 16.22
C ALA A 507 -41.22 -25.29 16.08
N ALA A 508 -41.55 -24.66 14.94
CA ALA A 508 -42.91 -24.22 14.64
C ALA A 508 -43.91 -25.37 14.45
N ALA A 509 -43.46 -26.55 14.00
CA ALA A 509 -44.30 -27.75 13.88
C ALA A 509 -44.45 -28.54 15.19
N SER A 510 -43.65 -28.25 16.22
CA SER A 510 -43.69 -28.92 17.53
C SER A 510 -44.46 -28.12 18.59
N ASN A 511 -44.77 -26.86 18.31
CA ASN A 511 -45.67 -25.99 19.08
C ASN A 511 -47.05 -25.97 18.43
#